data_AF-A0A958AW63-F1
#
_entry.id   AF-A0A958AW63-F1
#
_cell.length_a   1.000
_cell.length_b   1.000
_cell.length_c   1.000
_cell.angle_alpha   90.00
_cell.angle_beta   90.00
_cell.angle_gamma   90.00
#
_symmetry.space_group_name_H-M   'P 1'
#
loop_
_entity.id
_entity.type
_entity.pdbx_description
1 polymer ?
#
loop_
_entity_poly.entity_id
_entity_poly.type
_entity_poly.pdbx_seq_one_letter_code
_entity_poly.pdbx_strand_id
1 'polypeptide(L)' 'LLEREFNRQAGFDVADDELPEFFYTEPLHPKNRTARFHAPDVHSIYDGLATKPEDVGGY' A
#
# COMPACT_ATOMS: atom_id res chain seq x y z
N LEU A 1 -4.67 -9.59 -7.01
CA LEU A 1 -3.43 -10.07 -7.69
C LEU A 1 -3.25 -9.48 -9.09
N LEU A 2 -4.22 -9.60 -10.01
CA LEU A 2 -4.10 -9.09 -11.38
C LEU A 2 -3.79 -7.58 -11.44
N GLU A 3 -4.49 -6.76 -10.65
CA GLU A 3 -4.26 -5.31 -10.57
C GLU A 3 -2.86 -4.96 -10.08
N ARG A 4 -2.34 -5.68 -9.08
CA ARG A 4 -0.99 -5.41 -8.54
C ARG A 4 0.12 -5.77 -9.54
N GLU A 5 -0.05 -6.89 -10.24
CA GLU A 5 0.89 -7.30 -11.29
C GLU A 5 0.83 -6.33 -12.48
N PHE A 6 -0.37 -5.88 -12.85
CA PHE A 6 -0.54 -4.84 -13.85
C PHE A 6 0.18 -3.53 -13.45
N ASN A 7 0.03 -3.07 -12.22
CA ASN A 7 0.71 -1.86 -11.73
C ASN A 7 2.24 -2.01 -11.75
N ARG A 8 2.78 -3.16 -11.34
CA ARG A 8 4.22 -3.45 -11.41
C ARG A 8 4.75 -3.44 -12.84
N GLN A 9 4.00 -4.01 -13.79
CA GLN A 9 4.38 -4.00 -15.20
C GLN A 9 4.28 -2.61 -15.82
N ALA A 10 3.38 -1.77 -15.33
CA ALA A 10 3.29 -0.36 -15.70
C ALA A 10 4.41 0.50 -15.08
N GLY A 11 5.25 -0.09 -14.22
CA GLY A 11 6.40 0.58 -13.61
C GLY A 11 6.09 1.31 -12.30
N PHE A 12 4.90 1.13 -11.72
CA PHE A 12 4.60 1.64 -10.39
C PHE A 12 5.33 0.80 -9.34
N ASP A 13 6.08 1.46 -8.47
CA ASP A 13 6.81 0.85 -7.38
C ASP A 13 6.44 1.44 -6.01
N VAL A 14 7.13 0.99 -4.96
CA VAL A 14 6.84 1.40 -3.57
C VAL A 14 7.05 2.90 -3.38
N ALA A 15 7.96 3.53 -4.11
CA ALA A 15 8.22 4.96 -4.00
C ALA A 15 7.05 5.79 -4.55
N ASP A 16 6.31 5.28 -5.55
CA ASP A 16 5.12 5.96 -6.08
C ASP A 16 3.96 5.99 -5.06
N ASP A 17 3.93 5.02 -4.13
CA ASP A 17 2.93 4.93 -3.07
C ASP A 17 3.32 5.69 -1.79
N GLU A 18 4.58 6.14 -1.68
CA GLU A 18 5.10 6.80 -0.49
C GLU A 18 4.61 8.24 -0.39
N LEU A 19 4.03 8.60 0.76
CA LEU A 19 3.53 9.94 0.97
C LEU A 19 4.67 10.91 1.32
N PRO A 20 4.53 12.21 1.03
CA PRO A 20 5.46 13.22 1.53
C PRO A 20 5.56 13.22 3.05
N GLU A 21 6.75 13.52 3.58
CA GLU A 21 7.08 13.49 5.02
C GLU A 21 6.05 14.18 5.93
N PHE A 22 5.51 15.34 5.49
CA PHE A 22 4.56 16.10 6.32
C PHE A 22 3.28 15.33 6.64
N PHE A 23 2.89 14.32 5.84
CA PHE A 23 1.75 13.46 6.18
C PHE A 23 2.00 12.60 7.43
N TYR A 24 3.25 12.34 7.77
CA TYR A 24 3.65 11.54 8.94
C TYR A 24 3.95 12.41 10.16
N THR A 25 4.45 13.62 9.95
CA THR A 25 4.90 14.50 11.05
C THR A 25 3.90 15.57 11.44
N GLU A 26 3.00 15.97 10.53
CA GLU A 26 2.09 17.10 10.75
C GLU A 26 0.62 16.66 10.84
N PRO A 27 -0.08 16.93 11.96
CA PRO A 27 -1.50 16.64 12.06
C PRO A 27 -2.31 17.56 11.13
N LEU A 28 -2.90 16.99 10.07
CA LEU A 28 -3.63 17.77 9.08
C LEU A 28 -5.10 17.96 9.43
N HIS A 29 -5.60 19.20 9.27
CA HIS A 29 -7.02 19.51 9.40
C HIS A 29 -7.86 18.78 8.33
N PRO A 30 -9.15 18.48 8.61
CA PRO A 30 -9.89 18.80 9.83
C PRO A 30 -9.78 17.73 10.92
N LYS A 31 -9.17 16.57 10.60
CA LYS A 31 -9.14 15.43 11.52
C LYS A 31 -7.96 15.46 12.48
N ASN A 32 -6.96 16.31 12.24
CA ASN A 32 -5.74 16.44 13.01
C ASN A 32 -5.07 15.09 13.24
N ARG A 33 -4.88 14.34 12.15
CA ARG A 33 -4.25 13.02 12.17
C ARG A 33 -3.07 13.00 11.20
N THR A 34 -2.09 12.17 11.54
CA THR A 34 -0.98 11.79 10.68
C THR A 34 -1.21 10.39 10.11
N ALA A 35 -0.58 10.11 8.98
CA ALA A 35 -0.48 8.76 8.43
C ALA A 35 0.31 7.86 9.39
N ARG A 36 -0.07 6.58 9.44
CA ARG A 36 0.52 5.60 10.36
C ARG A 36 1.41 4.57 9.68
N PHE A 37 1.23 4.39 8.38
CA PHE A 37 1.90 3.36 7.60
C PHE A 37 2.65 4.02 6.47
N HIS A 38 3.90 3.63 6.29
CA HIS A 38 4.67 3.91 5.09
C HIS A 38 4.32 2.87 4.02
N ALA A 39 4.60 3.18 2.75
CA ALA A 39 4.30 2.27 1.65
C ALA A 39 4.90 0.85 1.86
N PRO A 40 6.14 0.67 2.37
CA PRO A 40 6.68 -0.65 2.66
C PRO A 40 5.86 -1.47 3.67
N ASP A 41 5.24 -0.81 4.66
CA ASP A 41 4.41 -1.49 5.67
C ASP A 41 3.17 -2.09 5.00
N VAL A 42 2.52 -1.31 4.14
CA VAL A 42 1.30 -1.71 3.43
C VAL A 42 1.59 -2.84 2.43
N HIS A 43 2.69 -2.74 1.68
CA HIS A 43 3.12 -3.79 0.76
C HIS A 43 3.39 -5.10 1.49
N SER A 44 4.06 -5.05 2.64
CA SER A 44 4.33 -6.24 3.48
C SER A 44 3.05 -6.89 3.99
N ILE A 45 2.07 -6.08 4.42
CA ILE A 45 0.75 -6.59 4.84
C ILE A 45 0.03 -7.26 3.66
N TYR A 46 0.04 -6.62 2.49
CA TYR A 46 -0.64 -7.16 1.31
C TYR A 46 0.02 -8.45 0.80
N ASP A 47 1.35 -8.54 0.86
CA ASP A 47 2.10 -9.77 0.56
C ASP A 47 1.67 -10.91 1.50
N GLY A 48 1.55 -10.63 2.80
CA GLY A 48 1.06 -11.58 3.77
C GLY A 48 -0.39 -12.02 3.50
N LEU A 49 -1.27 -11.12 3.09
CA LEU A 49 -2.66 -11.47 2.76
C LEU A 49 -2.78 -12.27 1.46
N ALA A 50 -2.00 -11.92 0.44
CA ALA A 50 -2.00 -12.60 -0.86
C ALA A 50 -1.47 -14.04 -0.82
N THR A 51 -0.84 -14.46 0.29
CA THR A 51 -0.40 -15.85 0.50
C THR A 51 -1.49 -16.78 1.03
N LYS A 52 -2.72 -16.27 1.23
CA LYS A 52 -3.88 -17.10 1.60
C LYS A 52 -4.40 -17.90 0.40
N PRO A 53 -4.46 -19.25 0.48
CA PRO A 53 -4.87 -20.10 -0.64
C PRO A 53 -6.34 -19.90 -1.06
N GLU A 54 -7.16 -19.24 -0.24
CA GLU A 54 -8.56 -18.90 -0.56
C GLU A 54 -8.74 -17.76 -1.57
N ASP A 55 -7.71 -16.94 -1.84
CA ASP A 55 -7.78 -15.75 -2.72
C ASP A 55 -7.22 -15.99 -4.14
N VAL A 56 -6.70 -17.20 -4.42
CA VAL A 56 -6.45 -17.65 -5.80
C VAL A 56 -7.77 -18.15 -6.39
N GLY A 57 -8.43 -17.26 -7.13
CA GLY A 57 -9.74 -17.45 -7.74
C GLY A 57 -10.09 -18.90 -8.07
N GLY A 58 -11.01 -19.46 -7.29
CA GLY A 58 -11.71 -20.67 -7.65
C GLY A 58 -12.52 -20.43 -8.91
N TYR A 59 -12.12 -21.13 -9.98
CA TYR A 59 -13.03 -21.57 -11.04
C TYR A 59 -13.55 -22.96 -10.69
#